data_AF-A0A0C9WGK2-F1
#
_entry.id   AF-A0A0C9WGK2-F1
#
_cell.length_a   1.000
_cell.length_b   1.000
_cell.length_c   1.000
_cell.angle_alpha   90.00
_cell.angle_beta   90.00
_cell.angle_gamma   90.00
#
_symmetry.space_group_name_H-M   'P 1'
#
loop_
_entity.id
_entity.type
_entity.pdbx_description
1 polymer ?
#
loop_
_entity_poly.entity_id
_entity_poly.type
_entity_poly.pdbx_seq_one_letter_code
_entity_poly.pdbx_strand_id
1 'polypeptide(L)'
;MSSSALRERLYKIVKDITSISLPQNESDMFEMGMVSLQASRVRRAILDQLSDSGASVELEKDFCFADPSADKMAGALLSRWTMAGEEVVDGEEGRIRGIEEMVGRYRGVLGSYTSLVSTSKNGADESLPPPPPPQASPSSVVLLTGSTGNLGCFLARLAQDPGVFKVICLNRVCSRSESIIHRRKKEALDICMRSACLPGGVGESRSP
;
A
#
# COMPACT_ATOMS: atom_id res chain seq x y z
N MET A 1 7.04 29.40 22.59
CA MET A 1 5.90 29.94 21.81
C MET A 1 4.61 29.72 22.61
N SER A 2 3.66 30.66 22.60
CA SER A 2 2.33 30.42 23.19
C SER A 2 1.56 29.37 22.38
N SER A 3 0.74 28.53 23.03
CA SER A 3 -0.05 27.48 22.38
C SER A 3 -0.98 28.04 21.28
N SER A 4 -1.50 29.26 21.45
CA SER A 4 -2.33 29.94 20.46
C SER A 4 -1.56 30.33 19.19
N ALA A 5 -0.32 30.83 19.34
CA ALA A 5 0.52 31.23 18.21
C ALA A 5 0.96 30.03 17.35
N LEU A 6 1.15 28.86 17.97
CA LEU A 6 1.46 27.62 17.23
C LEU A 6 0.26 27.16 16.37
N ARG A 7 -0.95 27.22 16.93
CA ARG A 7 -2.18 26.85 16.20
C ARG A 7 -2.41 27.75 14.98
N GLU A 8 -2.26 29.06 15.13
CA GLU A 8 -2.37 30.01 14.00
C GLU A 8 -1.31 29.73 12.92
N ARG A 9 -0.08 29.40 13.33
CA ARG A 9 1.00 29.04 12.41
C ARG A 9 0.67 27.77 11.63
N LEU A 10 0.20 26.73 12.30
CA LEU A 10 -0.22 25.48 11.67
C LEU A 10 -1.38 25.71 10.71
N TYR A 11 -2.39 26.46 11.12
CA TYR A 11 -3.51 26.83 10.25
C TYR A 11 -3.02 27.53 8.97
N LYS A 12 -2.04 28.44 9.09
CA LYS A 12 -1.45 29.12 7.93
C LYS A 12 -0.72 28.15 7.01
N ILE A 13 0.12 27.26 7.54
CA ILE A 13 0.84 26.23 6.75
C ILE A 13 -0.16 25.37 5.97
N VAL A 14 -1.22 24.94 6.64
CA VAL A 14 -2.27 24.12 6.05
C VAL A 14 -2.94 24.87 4.91
N LYS A 15 -3.39 26.10 5.17
CA LYS A 15 -4.06 26.93 4.17
C LYS A 15 -3.17 27.17 2.95
N ASP A 16 -1.89 27.45 3.17
CA ASP A 16 -0.93 27.75 2.10
C ASP A 16 -0.69 26.51 1.21
N ILE A 17 -0.64 25.30 1.78
CA ILE A 17 -0.36 24.06 1.04
C ILE A 17 -1.60 23.44 0.41
N THR A 18 -2.73 23.50 1.11
CA THR A 18 -3.96 22.81 0.71
C THR A 18 -4.91 23.70 -0.06
N SER A 19 -4.80 25.04 0.08
CA SER A 19 -5.82 26.01 -0.33
C SER A 19 -7.20 25.78 0.33
N ILE A 20 -7.26 24.97 1.38
CA ILE A 20 -8.47 24.68 2.15
C ILE A 20 -8.61 25.71 3.26
N SER A 21 -9.80 26.28 3.41
CA SER A 21 -10.17 27.06 4.60
C SER A 21 -10.80 26.13 5.63
N LEU A 22 -10.13 25.93 6.77
CA LEU A 22 -10.75 25.19 7.87
C LEU A 22 -11.70 26.14 8.62
N PRO A 23 -12.96 25.74 8.85
CA PRO A 23 -13.91 26.59 9.57
C PRO A 23 -13.55 26.74 11.05
N GLN A 24 -12.93 25.72 11.64
CA GLN A 24 -12.48 25.69 13.04
C GLN A 24 -11.15 24.94 13.15
N ASN A 25 -10.39 25.13 14.24
CA ASN A 25 -9.08 24.48 14.41
C ASN A 25 -9.19 22.97 14.67
N GLU A 26 -10.37 22.51 15.11
CA GLU A 26 -10.72 21.13 15.38
C GLU A 26 -11.21 20.39 14.12
N SER A 27 -11.44 21.11 13.02
CA SER A 27 -11.93 20.53 11.78
C SER A 27 -10.95 19.50 11.21
N ASP A 28 -11.47 18.34 10.82
CA ASP A 28 -10.69 17.29 10.17
C ASP A 28 -10.32 17.72 8.75
N MET A 29 -9.02 17.82 8.50
CA MET A 29 -8.48 18.35 7.26
C MET A 29 -8.75 17.42 6.06
N PHE A 30 -8.85 16.10 6.27
CA PHE A 30 -9.16 15.15 5.21
C PHE A 30 -10.64 15.20 4.84
N GLU A 31 -11.52 15.38 5.83
CA GLU A 31 -12.94 15.63 5.58
C GLU A 31 -13.14 16.93 4.79
N MET A 32 -12.27 17.93 5.02
CA MET A 32 -12.28 19.20 4.26
C MET A 32 -11.59 19.10 2.89
N GLY A 33 -11.11 17.92 2.49
CA GLY A 33 -10.57 17.67 1.15
C GLY A 33 -9.04 17.62 1.05
N MET A 34 -8.32 17.56 2.17
CA MET A 34 -6.87 17.36 2.14
C MET A 34 -6.53 15.97 1.60
N VAL A 35 -5.56 15.90 0.69
CA VAL A 35 -5.08 14.63 0.13
C VAL A 35 -3.73 14.20 0.73
N SER A 36 -3.38 12.93 0.61
CA SER A 36 -2.15 12.34 1.18
C SER A 36 -0.85 13.04 0.75
N LEU A 37 -0.78 13.53 -0.50
CA LEU A 37 0.37 14.31 -0.98
C LEU A 37 0.46 15.67 -0.27
N GLN A 38 -0.69 16.32 -0.04
CA GLN A 38 -0.74 17.57 0.69
C GLN A 38 -0.37 17.35 2.16
N ALA A 39 -0.88 16.30 2.79
CA ALA A 39 -0.49 15.89 4.14
C ALA A 39 1.03 15.68 4.26
N SER A 40 1.64 15.01 3.28
CA SER A 40 3.10 14.83 3.21
C SER A 40 3.86 16.16 3.10
N ARG A 41 3.32 17.13 2.36
CA ARG A 41 3.89 18.48 2.22
C ARG A 41 3.72 19.30 3.50
N VAL A 42 2.55 19.23 4.15
CA VAL A 42 2.28 19.89 5.43
C VAL A 42 3.27 19.41 6.49
N ARG A 43 3.44 18.09 6.64
CA ARG A 43 4.43 17.52 7.56
C ARG A 43 5.84 18.06 7.32
N ARG A 44 6.29 18.11 6.06
CA ARG A 44 7.62 18.64 5.71
C ARG A 44 7.74 20.12 6.06
N ALA A 45 6.74 20.93 5.71
CA ALA A 45 6.75 22.36 6.05
C ALA A 45 6.76 22.62 7.56
N ILE A 46 6.12 21.76 8.35
CA ILE A 46 6.20 21.81 9.81
C ILE A 46 7.61 21.47 10.28
N LEU A 47 8.21 20.38 9.78
CA LEU A 47 9.58 19.98 10.12
C LEU A 47 10.59 21.07 9.78
N ASP A 48 10.53 21.63 8.57
CA ASP A 48 11.44 22.67 8.10
C ASP A 48 11.38 23.91 9.02
N GLN A 49 10.16 24.35 9.39
CA GLN A 49 9.99 25.49 10.29
C GLN A 49 10.43 25.20 11.73
N LEU A 50 10.35 23.95 12.19
CA LEU A 50 10.84 23.56 13.51
C LEU A 50 12.37 23.48 13.52
N SER A 51 12.99 22.94 12.46
CA SER A 51 14.44 22.92 12.33
C SER A 51 15.05 24.32 12.26
N ASP A 52 14.39 25.26 11.56
CA ASP A 52 14.82 26.67 11.51
C ASP A 52 14.77 27.35 12.89
N SER A 53 13.90 26.86 13.78
CA SER A 53 13.78 27.35 15.16
C SER A 53 14.74 26.70 16.16
N GLY A 54 15.63 25.80 15.69
CA GLY A 54 16.58 25.05 16.53
C GLY A 54 15.95 23.89 17.30
N ALA A 55 14.68 23.56 17.04
CA ALA A 55 14.00 22.44 17.66
C ALA A 55 14.19 21.17 16.82
N SER A 56 14.86 20.15 17.38
CA SER A 56 14.97 18.83 16.75
C SER A 56 13.76 17.98 17.13
N VAL A 57 12.64 18.17 16.42
CA VAL A 57 11.42 17.36 16.59
C VAL A 57 11.30 16.41 15.41
N GLU A 58 11.27 15.11 15.68
CA GLU A 58 10.97 14.12 14.66
C GLU A 58 9.46 13.88 14.55
N LEU A 59 8.93 13.97 13.33
CA LEU A 59 7.52 13.71 13.03
C LEU A 59 7.40 12.45 12.18
N GLU A 60 6.51 11.55 12.56
CA GLU A 60 6.27 10.31 11.81
C GLU A 60 5.60 10.61 10.47
N LYS A 61 5.72 9.69 9.50
CA LYS A 61 5.18 9.91 8.13
C LYS A 61 3.65 10.03 8.12
N ASP A 62 3.00 9.38 9.07
CA ASP A 62 1.56 9.36 9.26
C ASP A 62 1.07 10.46 10.24
N PHE A 63 1.94 11.37 10.69
CA PHE A 63 1.59 12.42 11.66
C PHE A 63 0.28 13.15 11.33
N CYS A 64 0.14 13.67 10.10
CA CYS A 64 -1.07 14.38 9.71
C CYS A 64 -2.31 13.47 9.69
N PHE A 65 -2.16 12.14 9.55
CA PHE A 65 -3.26 11.17 9.59
C PHE A 65 -3.65 10.82 11.03
N ALA A 66 -2.67 10.74 11.94
CA ALA A 66 -2.91 10.51 13.36
C ALA A 66 -3.57 11.73 14.02
N ASP A 67 -3.12 12.93 13.63
CA ASP A 67 -3.57 14.21 14.17
C ASP A 67 -4.19 15.08 13.05
N PRO A 68 -5.43 14.78 12.59
CA PRO A 68 -5.98 15.37 11.36
C PRO A 68 -6.56 16.78 11.53
N SER A 69 -6.31 17.47 12.64
CA SER A 69 -6.76 18.85 12.88
C SER A 69 -5.63 19.73 13.40
N ALA A 70 -5.73 21.05 13.20
CA ALA A 70 -4.71 22.00 13.65
C ALA A 70 -4.51 21.94 15.17
N ASP A 71 -5.59 21.72 15.92
CA ASP A 71 -5.56 21.57 17.37
C ASP A 71 -4.88 20.28 17.83
N LYS A 72 -5.18 19.15 17.19
CA LYS A 72 -4.53 17.87 17.49
C LYS A 72 -3.03 17.94 17.16
N MET A 73 -2.67 18.50 16.00
CA MET A 73 -1.28 18.70 15.62
C MET A 73 -0.55 19.62 16.60
N ALA A 74 -1.16 20.73 17.02
CA ALA A 74 -0.58 21.63 18.00
C ALA A 74 -0.35 20.94 19.35
N GLY A 75 -1.33 20.15 19.80
CA GLY A 75 -1.24 19.37 21.04
C GLY A 75 -0.14 18.31 20.97
N ALA A 76 -0.07 17.56 19.88
CA ALA A 76 0.96 16.54 19.66
C ALA A 76 2.37 17.16 19.60
N LEU A 77 2.52 18.31 18.94
CA LEU A 77 3.79 19.04 18.89
C LEU A 77 4.20 19.60 20.26
N LEU A 78 3.26 20.19 21.02
CA LEU A 78 3.53 20.67 22.35
C LEU A 78 3.96 19.53 23.27
N SER A 79 3.22 18.41 23.25
CA SER A 79 3.53 17.23 24.04
C SER A 79 4.93 16.70 23.73
N ARG A 80 5.29 16.59 22.44
CA ARG A 80 6.63 16.15 22.02
C ARG A 80 7.72 17.14 22.41
N TRP A 81 7.43 18.44 22.39
CA TRP A 81 8.39 19.46 22.79
C TRP A 81 8.61 19.49 24.31
N THR A 82 7.54 19.37 25.11
CA THR A 82 7.66 19.31 26.58
C THR A 82 8.32 18.01 27.03
N MET A 83 8.09 16.91 26.31
CA MET A 83 8.73 15.61 26.56
C MET A 83 10.13 15.52 25.95
N ALA A 84 10.62 16.51 25.19
CA ALA A 84 11.99 16.47 24.65
C ALA A 84 13.09 16.55 25.74
N GLY A 85 12.71 16.64 27.03
CA GLY A 85 13.59 16.53 28.19
C GLY A 85 13.36 15.28 29.07
N GLU A 86 12.38 14.42 28.77
CA GLU A 86 12.13 13.15 29.45
C GLU A 86 12.02 12.05 28.39
N GLU A 87 12.66 10.89 28.60
CA GLU A 87 12.60 9.77 27.65
C GLU A 87 11.15 9.51 27.21
N VAL A 88 10.89 9.72 25.92
CA VAL A 88 9.59 9.48 25.31
C VAL A 88 9.28 8.01 25.50
N VAL A 89 8.30 7.70 26.36
CA VAL A 89 7.73 6.35 26.44
C VAL A 89 7.11 6.07 25.08
N ASP A 90 7.73 5.12 24.40
CA ASP A 90 7.65 4.95 22.97
C ASP A 90 6.24 4.54 22.51
N GLY A 91 5.58 5.48 21.83
CA GLY A 91 4.30 5.24 21.17
C GLY A 91 4.43 4.25 20.00
N GLU A 92 5.62 4.10 19.44
CA GLU A 92 5.94 3.07 18.45
C GLU A 92 5.85 1.68 19.11
N GLU A 93 6.46 1.49 20.27
CA GLU A 93 6.36 0.26 21.07
C GLU A 93 4.91 -0.09 21.42
N GLY A 94 4.07 0.90 21.72
CA GLY A 94 2.63 0.69 21.92
C GLY A 94 1.90 0.20 20.66
N ARG A 95 2.26 0.73 19.48
CA ARG A 95 1.71 0.28 18.18
C ARG A 95 2.25 -1.08 17.78
N ILE A 96 3.54 -1.33 17.96
CA ILE A 96 4.18 -2.62 17.75
C ILE A 96 3.49 -3.67 18.62
N ARG A 97 3.32 -3.40 19.92
CA ARG A 97 2.60 -4.29 20.84
C ARG A 97 1.17 -4.55 20.39
N GLY A 98 0.45 -3.53 19.91
CA GLY A 98 -0.91 -3.71 19.36
C GLY A 98 -0.95 -4.58 18.10
N ILE A 99 0.01 -4.41 17.20
CA ILE A 99 0.16 -5.24 16.00
C ILE A 99 0.53 -6.67 16.41
N GLU A 100 1.47 -6.85 17.32
CA GLU A 100 1.91 -8.14 17.82
C GLU A 100 0.81 -8.89 18.55
N GLU A 101 -0.01 -8.20 19.34
CA GLU A 101 -1.18 -8.78 20.00
C GLU A 101 -2.22 -9.21 18.97
N MET A 102 -2.49 -8.38 17.97
CA MET A 102 -3.38 -8.74 16.86
C MET A 102 -2.86 -9.95 16.08
N VAL A 103 -1.59 -9.94 15.69
CA VAL A 103 -0.94 -11.09 15.02
C VAL A 103 -0.98 -12.33 15.91
N GLY A 104 -0.71 -12.18 17.21
CA GLY A 104 -0.77 -13.24 18.21
C GLY A 104 -2.13 -13.93 18.26
N ARG A 105 -3.23 -13.15 18.24
CA ARG A 105 -4.60 -13.68 18.19
C ARG A 105 -4.86 -14.57 16.97
N TYR A 106 -4.23 -14.28 15.83
CA TYR A 106 -4.43 -15.02 14.59
C TYR A 106 -3.34 -16.05 14.27
N ARG A 107 -2.22 -16.09 15.01
CA ARG A 107 -1.14 -17.08 14.80
C ARG A 107 -1.63 -18.52 14.92
N GLY A 108 -2.49 -18.82 15.89
CA GLY A 108 -3.05 -20.17 16.06
C GLY A 108 -3.93 -20.60 14.88
N VAL A 109 -4.69 -19.65 14.31
CA VAL A 109 -5.52 -19.86 13.13
C VAL A 109 -4.65 -20.07 11.88
N LEU A 110 -3.58 -19.30 11.70
CA LEU A 110 -2.64 -19.52 10.59
C LEU A 110 -1.90 -20.86 10.71
N GLY A 111 -1.57 -21.27 11.93
CA GLY A 111 -0.93 -22.55 12.23
C GLY A 111 -1.74 -23.77 11.78
N SER A 112 -3.07 -23.70 11.83
CA SER A 112 -3.94 -24.80 11.40
C SER A 112 -3.98 -24.98 9.88
N TYR A 113 -3.65 -23.94 9.10
CA TYR A 113 -3.56 -24.01 7.64
C TYR A 113 -2.17 -24.43 7.14
N THR A 114 -1.16 -24.53 8.00
CA THR A 114 0.22 -24.87 7.60
C THR A 114 0.34 -26.25 6.94
N SER A 115 -0.53 -27.20 7.31
CA SER A 115 -0.62 -28.52 6.68
C SER A 115 -1.25 -28.51 5.28
N LEU A 116 -1.99 -27.45 4.95
CA LEU A 116 -2.62 -27.24 3.63
C LEU A 116 -1.72 -26.48 2.68
N VAL A 117 -0.66 -25.84 3.18
CA VAL A 117 0.44 -25.34 2.36
C VAL A 117 1.30 -26.55 1.98
N SER A 118 0.74 -27.40 1.12
CA SER A 118 1.48 -28.46 0.47
C SER A 118 2.63 -27.80 -0.26
N THR A 119 3.80 -28.02 0.30
CA THR A 119 5.10 -27.72 -0.23
C THR A 119 5.17 -28.11 -1.71
N SER A 120 4.92 -27.17 -2.62
CA SER A 120 5.38 -27.26 -4.01
C SER A 120 6.91 -27.07 -4.03
N LYS A 121 7.63 -27.93 -3.28
CA LYS A 121 9.07 -28.09 -3.47
C LYS A 121 9.20 -28.92 -4.73
N ASN A 122 9.60 -28.26 -5.80
CA ASN A 122 10.41 -28.86 -6.86
C ASN A 122 11.77 -29.26 -6.25
N GLY A 123 11.77 -30.22 -5.34
CA GLY A 123 12.94 -30.77 -4.67
C GLY A 123 12.77 -32.27 -4.63
N ALA A 124 13.53 -32.95 -5.48
CA ALA A 124 13.51 -34.38 -5.72
C ALA A 124 13.54 -35.19 -4.41
N ASP A 125 12.46 -35.91 -4.15
CA ASP A 125 12.48 -37.12 -3.35
C ASP A 125 12.24 -38.27 -4.34
N GLU A 126 13.30 -39.02 -4.65
CA GLU A 126 13.28 -40.17 -5.58
C GLU A 126 12.47 -41.37 -5.05
N SER A 127 11.87 -41.27 -3.86
CA SER A 127 11.10 -42.37 -3.26
C SER A 127 9.59 -42.34 -3.54
N LEU A 128 9.08 -41.29 -4.20
CA LEU A 128 7.66 -41.22 -4.55
C LEU A 128 7.42 -41.74 -5.97
N PRO A 129 6.38 -42.58 -6.18
CA PRO A 129 5.99 -43.02 -7.52
C PRO A 129 5.74 -41.78 -8.41
N PRO A 130 6.11 -41.84 -9.70
CA PRO A 130 5.94 -40.71 -10.61
C PRO A 130 4.48 -40.23 -10.53
N PRO A 131 4.23 -38.91 -10.50
CA PRO A 131 2.88 -38.40 -10.49
C PRO A 131 2.13 -39.01 -11.69
N PRO A 132 0.87 -39.44 -11.49
CA PRO A 132 0.09 -39.99 -12.58
C PRO A 132 0.13 -39.02 -13.77
N PRO A 133 0.17 -39.54 -15.02
CA PRO A 133 0.17 -38.69 -16.22
C PRO A 133 -0.95 -37.66 -16.07
N PRO A 134 -0.70 -36.37 -16.42
CA PRO A 134 -1.62 -35.28 -16.15
C PRO A 134 -2.99 -35.64 -16.70
N GLN A 135 -3.88 -36.12 -15.81
CA GLN A 135 -5.28 -36.26 -16.13
C GLN A 135 -5.73 -34.84 -16.42
N ALA A 136 -6.26 -34.61 -17.61
CA ALA A 136 -6.76 -33.32 -18.05
C ALA A 136 -7.69 -32.77 -16.96
N SER A 137 -7.14 -31.93 -16.09
CA SER A 137 -7.88 -31.34 -15.01
C SER A 137 -8.95 -30.46 -15.65
N PRO A 138 -10.17 -30.43 -15.10
CA PRO A 138 -11.21 -29.56 -15.64
C PRO A 138 -10.64 -28.15 -15.64
N SER A 139 -10.54 -27.57 -16.83
CA SER A 139 -10.07 -26.21 -17.09
C SER A 139 -10.71 -25.25 -16.06
N SER A 140 -9.87 -24.55 -15.30
CA SER A 140 -10.27 -23.82 -14.08
C SER A 140 -10.94 -22.48 -14.39
N VAL A 141 -11.90 -22.07 -13.57
CA VAL A 141 -12.51 -20.73 -13.64
C VAL A 141 -11.93 -19.85 -12.54
N VAL A 142 -11.35 -18.71 -12.92
CA VAL A 142 -10.65 -17.78 -12.02
C VAL A 142 -11.50 -16.52 -11.79
N LEU A 143 -11.79 -16.18 -10.54
CA LEU A 143 -12.37 -14.89 -10.15
C LEU A 143 -11.25 -13.92 -9.77
N LEU A 144 -11.11 -12.84 -10.52
CA LEU A 144 -10.04 -11.85 -10.33
C LEU A 144 -10.60 -10.52 -9.80
N THR A 145 -10.26 -10.20 -8.56
CA THR A 145 -10.49 -8.87 -7.97
C THR A 145 -9.32 -7.95 -8.21
N GLY A 146 -9.57 -6.64 -8.30
CA GLY A 146 -8.49 -5.67 -8.52
C GLY A 146 -7.89 -5.73 -9.93
N SER A 147 -8.64 -6.26 -10.90
CA SER A 147 -8.22 -6.40 -12.31
C SER A 147 -7.90 -5.07 -13.02
N THR A 148 -8.15 -3.92 -12.38
CA THR A 148 -7.79 -2.58 -12.87
C THR A 148 -6.49 -2.04 -12.29
N GLY A 149 -5.91 -2.69 -11.29
CA GLY A 149 -4.61 -2.37 -10.72
C GLY A 149 -3.47 -3.05 -11.49
N ASN A 150 -2.23 -2.62 -11.28
CA ASN A 150 -1.06 -3.13 -12.02
C ASN A 150 -0.94 -4.66 -11.96
N LEU A 151 -1.00 -5.23 -10.76
CA LEU A 151 -0.89 -6.68 -10.57
C LEU A 151 -2.09 -7.41 -11.19
N GLY A 152 -3.31 -6.91 -10.98
CA GLY A 152 -4.52 -7.53 -11.52
C GLY A 152 -4.54 -7.51 -13.06
N CYS A 153 -4.13 -6.41 -13.70
CA CYS A 153 -3.98 -6.35 -15.15
C CYS A 153 -2.98 -7.40 -15.66
N PHE A 154 -1.86 -7.58 -14.95
CA PHE A 154 -0.87 -8.59 -15.30
C PHE A 154 -1.42 -10.02 -15.15
N LEU A 155 -2.15 -10.30 -14.06
CA LEU A 155 -2.77 -11.61 -13.81
C LEU A 155 -3.93 -11.93 -14.76
N ALA A 156 -4.47 -10.95 -15.48
CA ALA A 156 -5.45 -11.22 -16.54
C ALA A 156 -4.89 -12.12 -17.66
N ARG A 157 -3.55 -12.23 -17.77
CA ARG A 157 -2.87 -13.21 -18.64
C ARG A 157 -3.23 -14.67 -18.34
N LEU A 158 -3.78 -14.99 -17.17
CA LEU A 158 -4.29 -16.33 -16.86
C LEU A 158 -5.32 -16.81 -17.89
N ALA A 159 -5.96 -15.91 -18.65
CA ALA A 159 -6.81 -16.28 -19.78
C ALA A 159 -6.07 -16.96 -20.95
N GLN A 160 -4.73 -16.91 -20.97
CA GLN A 160 -3.87 -17.58 -21.96
C GLN A 160 -3.36 -18.94 -21.46
N ASP A 161 -3.56 -19.26 -20.18
CA ASP A 161 -3.18 -20.55 -19.63
C ASP A 161 -4.17 -21.61 -20.14
N PRO A 162 -3.70 -22.67 -20.84
CA PRO A 162 -4.58 -23.73 -21.33
C PRO A 162 -5.30 -24.48 -20.19
N GLY A 163 -4.80 -24.41 -18.96
CA GLY A 163 -5.44 -24.92 -17.76
C GLY A 163 -6.57 -24.04 -17.22
N VAL A 164 -6.80 -22.85 -17.78
CA VAL A 164 -7.83 -21.89 -17.34
C VAL A 164 -8.92 -21.76 -18.39
N PHE A 165 -10.14 -22.17 -18.04
CA PHE A 165 -11.32 -22.05 -18.90
C PHE A 165 -11.77 -20.60 -19.06
N LYS A 166 -11.78 -19.84 -17.96
CA LYS A 166 -12.38 -18.51 -17.93
C LYS A 166 -11.83 -17.67 -16.79
N VAL A 167 -11.57 -16.40 -17.07
CA VAL A 167 -11.25 -15.38 -16.04
C VAL A 167 -12.41 -14.40 -15.93
N ILE A 168 -13.03 -14.33 -14.75
CA ILE A 168 -14.10 -13.39 -14.42
C ILE A 168 -13.49 -12.24 -13.61
N CYS A 169 -13.44 -11.04 -14.18
CA CYS A 169 -12.92 -9.87 -13.49
C CYS A 169 -14.02 -9.14 -12.72
N LEU A 170 -13.98 -9.18 -11.39
CA LEU A 170 -14.93 -8.45 -10.55
C LEU A 170 -14.40 -7.05 -10.25
N ASN A 171 -15.02 -6.04 -10.87
CA ASN A 171 -14.68 -4.63 -10.70
C ASN A 171 -15.84 -3.88 -10.04
N ARG A 172 -15.51 -2.86 -9.23
CA ARG A 172 -16.51 -1.93 -8.70
C ARG A 172 -17.12 -1.13 -9.86
N VAL A 173 -18.44 -0.92 -9.82
CA VAL A 173 -19.15 -0.10 -10.81
C VAL A 173 -18.57 1.32 -10.76
N CYS A 174 -18.18 1.86 -11.92
CA CYS A 174 -17.65 3.21 -12.03
C CYS A 174 -18.43 3.94 -13.12
N SER A 175 -19.16 5.00 -12.76
CA SER A 175 -20.12 5.73 -13.63
C SER A 175 -19.50 6.38 -14.87
N ARG A 176 -18.17 6.43 -14.98
CA ARG A 176 -17.50 7.19 -16.04
C ARG A 176 -16.85 6.36 -17.14
N SER A 177 -16.75 5.03 -17.04
CA SER A 177 -15.87 4.33 -17.98
C SER A 177 -15.85 2.79 -17.93
N GLU A 178 -16.84 2.12 -18.52
CA GLU A 178 -16.61 0.73 -18.96
C GLU A 178 -15.49 0.64 -20.01
N SER A 179 -15.38 1.66 -20.88
CA SER A 179 -14.43 1.70 -22.00
C SER A 179 -12.96 1.78 -21.59
N ILE A 180 -12.57 2.60 -20.59
CA ILE A 180 -11.19 2.66 -20.07
C ILE A 180 -10.82 1.39 -19.30
N ILE A 181 -11.75 0.79 -18.56
CA ILE A 181 -11.49 -0.48 -17.85
C ILE A 181 -11.21 -1.58 -18.86
N HIS A 182 -12.03 -1.67 -19.92
CA HIS A 182 -11.83 -2.65 -20.97
C HIS A 182 -10.56 -2.38 -21.78
N ARG A 183 -10.29 -1.11 -22.13
CA ARG A 183 -9.08 -0.68 -22.83
C ARG A 183 -7.80 -1.03 -22.05
N ARG A 184 -7.70 -0.70 -20.76
CA ARG A 184 -6.51 -1.00 -19.95
C ARG A 184 -6.22 -2.50 -19.85
N LYS A 185 -7.28 -3.32 -19.75
CA LYS A 185 -7.13 -4.78 -19.74
C LYS A 185 -6.65 -5.31 -21.08
N LYS A 186 -7.19 -4.78 -22.19
CA LYS A 186 -6.80 -5.17 -23.54
C LYS A 186 -5.36 -4.74 -23.85
N GLU A 187 -5.00 -3.50 -23.56
CA GLU A 187 -3.63 -2.98 -23.70
C GLU A 187 -2.64 -3.80 -22.87
N ALA A 188 -2.99 -4.16 -21.63
CA ALA A 188 -2.19 -5.06 -20.83
C ALA A 188 -2.04 -6.40 -21.55
N LEU A 189 -3.12 -7.08 -21.94
CA LEU A 189 -3.03 -8.35 -22.66
C LEU A 189 -2.13 -8.27 -23.92
N ASP A 190 -2.26 -7.19 -24.70
CA ASP A 190 -1.51 -6.98 -25.95
C ASP A 190 -0.01 -6.73 -25.72
N ILE A 191 0.36 -5.88 -24.75
CA ILE A 191 1.76 -5.64 -24.35
C ILE A 191 2.40 -6.96 -23.91
N CYS A 192 1.64 -7.74 -23.16
CA CYS A 192 2.07 -9.02 -22.62
C CYS A 192 2.32 -10.07 -23.73
N MET A 193 1.50 -10.09 -24.78
CA MET A 193 1.72 -10.95 -25.95
C MET A 193 2.99 -10.56 -26.71
N ARG A 194 3.26 -9.26 -26.87
CA ARG A 194 4.47 -8.78 -27.56
C ARG A 194 5.75 -9.17 -26.84
N SER A 195 5.75 -9.19 -25.50
CA SER A 195 6.89 -9.64 -24.70
C SER A 195 7.08 -11.16 -24.72
N ALA A 196 6.02 -11.95 -24.93
CA ALA A 196 6.09 -13.41 -25.06
C ALA A 196 6.57 -13.87 -26.45
N CYS A 197 6.49 -13.00 -27.46
CA CYS A 197 6.90 -13.29 -28.84
C CYS A 197 8.34 -12.86 -29.18
N LEU A 198 9.22 -12.57 -28.22
CA LEU A 198 10.65 -12.43 -28.54
C LEU A 198 11.21 -13.82 -28.84
N PRO A 199 11.59 -14.14 -30.10
CA PRO A 199 12.23 -15.42 -30.40
C PRO A 199 13.56 -15.48 -29.63
N GLY A 200 13.78 -16.61 -28.94
CA GLY A 200 15.04 -16.89 -28.28
C GLY A 200 16.20 -16.67 -29.25
N GLY A 201 17.12 -15.78 -28.86
CA GLY A 201 18.38 -15.58 -29.58
C GLY A 201 19.12 -16.90 -29.64
N VAL A 202 19.18 -17.46 -30.85
CA VAL A 202 20.02 -18.61 -31.17
C VAL A 202 21.46 -18.21 -30.92
N GLY A 203 22.15 -19.01 -30.09
CA GLY A 203 23.54 -18.80 -29.74
C GLY A 203 24.44 -18.80 -30.98
N GLU A 204 25.16 -17.71 -31.17
CA GLU A 204 26.23 -17.62 -32.16
C GLU A 204 27.50 -18.15 -31.49
N SER A 205 27.78 -19.42 -31.72
CA SER A 205 29.03 -20.07 -31.34
C SER A 205 30.18 -19.43 -32.12
N ARG A 206 30.95 -18.56 -31.46
CA ARG A 206 32.29 -18.19 -31.89
C ARG A 206 33.29 -19.12 -31.23
N SER A 207 33.92 -19.97 -32.02
CA SER A 207 35.29 -20.42 -31.82
C SER A 207 35.96 -20.57 -33.19
N PRO A 208 37.22 -20.15 -33.35
CA PRO A 208 37.96 -20.22 -34.60
C PRO A 208 38.33 -21.66 -35.01
#